data_AF-A0A448WRY8-F1
#
_entry.id   AF-A0A448WRY8-F1
#
_cell.length_a   1.000
_cell.length_b   1.000
_cell.length_c   1.000
_cell.angle_alpha   90.00
_cell.angle_beta   90.00
_cell.angle_gamma   90.00
#
_symmetry.space_group_name_H-M   'P 1'
#
loop_
_entity.id
_entity.type
_entity.pdbx_description
1 polymer ?
#
loop_
_entity_poly.entity_id
_entity_poly.type
_entity_poly.pdbx_seq_one_letter_code
_entity_poly.pdbx_strand_id
1 'polypeptide(L)'
;MQAYNDMLHETVNDIIDSCILDGIMTMHRAAKLGYFHIISPDTRNRDKDPSDLSHQVSYHSYDKDNFSKSHVCCRCVKCNCKVAATRYASHLSNCMGLGRNSSRRANKRIAEQQRLEDYDEEIEEEKAIAASLSVNRGLTAQIYNSLNGDSDSCRNSSNGCAN
;
A
#
# COMPACT_ATOMS: atom_id res chain seq x y z
N MET A 1 -42.85 32.11 35.21
CA MET A 1 -41.45 32.15 35.71
C MET A 1 -41.01 30.81 36.29
N GLN A 2 -41.82 30.12 37.12
CA GLN A 2 -41.40 28.84 37.72
C GLN A 2 -41.01 27.76 36.68
N ALA A 3 -41.88 27.47 35.71
CA ALA A 3 -41.60 26.46 34.67
C ALA A 3 -40.36 26.78 33.80
N TYR A 4 -40.01 28.07 33.66
CA TYR A 4 -38.81 28.48 32.94
C TYR A 4 -37.55 28.20 33.76
N ASN A 5 -37.58 28.49 35.07
CA ASN A 5 -36.48 28.15 35.96
C ASN A 5 -36.28 26.63 36.05
N ASP A 6 -37.36 25.85 36.10
CA ASP A 6 -37.28 24.39 36.15
C ASP A 6 -36.62 23.82 34.88
N MET A 7 -37.02 24.31 33.69
CA MET A 7 -36.40 23.95 32.41
C MET A 7 -34.91 24.36 32.34
N LEU A 8 -34.56 25.54 32.86
CA LEU A 8 -33.16 25.98 32.92
C LEU A 8 -32.34 25.08 33.84
N HIS A 9 -32.89 24.69 34.99
CA HIS A 9 -32.21 23.81 35.92
C HIS A 9 -31.94 22.43 35.31
N GLU A 10 -32.91 21.83 34.62
CA GLU A 10 -32.73 20.57 33.90
C GLU A 10 -31.61 20.68 32.85
N THR A 11 -31.66 21.73 32.03
CA THR A 11 -30.65 21.96 30.98
C THR A 11 -29.25 22.12 31.57
N VAL A 12 -29.11 22.86 32.67
CA VAL A 12 -27.81 23.06 33.34
C VAL A 12 -27.30 21.75 33.93
N ASN A 13 -28.18 20.95 34.54
CA ASN A 13 -27.80 19.65 35.10
C ASN A 13 -27.31 18.69 34.00
N ASP A 14 -28.00 18.63 32.86
CA ASP A 14 -27.58 17.80 31.72
C ASP A 14 -26.18 18.18 31.22
N ILE A 15 -25.90 19.48 31.14
CA ILE A 15 -24.58 19.98 30.75
C ILE A 15 -23.53 19.59 31.79
N ILE A 16 -23.81 19.78 33.07
CA ILE A 16 -22.90 19.40 34.17
C ILE A 16 -22.57 17.90 34.10
N ASP A 17 -23.59 17.05 33.99
CA ASP A 17 -23.40 15.60 33.92
C ASP A 17 -22.59 15.20 32.68
N SER A 18 -22.86 15.82 31.52
CA SER A 18 -22.09 15.56 30.31
C SER A 18 -20.60 15.92 30.47
N CYS A 19 -20.29 17.05 31.11
CA CYS A 19 -18.92 17.49 31.36
C CYS A 19 -18.20 16.59 32.38
N ILE A 20 -18.89 16.21 33.46
CA ILE A 20 -18.32 15.33 34.48
C ILE A 20 -18.04 13.95 33.88
N LEU A 21 -18.99 13.40 33.12
CA LEU A 21 -18.84 12.07 32.51
C LEU A 21 -17.69 12.02 31.52
N ASP A 22 -17.49 13.06 30.70
CA ASP A 22 -16.35 13.15 29.78
C ASP A 22 -14.99 13.10 30.51
N GLY A 23 -14.88 13.83 31.63
CA GLY A 23 -13.70 13.79 32.49
C GLY A 23 -13.46 12.40 33.09
N ILE A 24 -14.51 11.77 33.64
CA ILE A 24 -14.42 10.42 34.22
C ILE A 24 -14.01 9.40 33.16
N MET A 25 -14.63 9.41 31.98
CA MET A 25 -14.33 8.46 30.91
C MET A 25 -12.92 8.64 30.35
N THR A 26 -12.45 9.88 30.26
CA THR A 26 -11.06 10.19 29.86
C THR A 26 -10.06 9.62 30.86
N MET A 27 -10.28 9.83 32.16
CA MET A 27 -9.42 9.26 33.21
C MET A 27 -9.49 7.74 33.25
N HIS A 28 -10.68 7.14 33.15
CA HIS A 28 -10.86 5.69 33.11
C HIS A 28 -10.12 5.08 31.93
N ARG A 29 -10.24 5.68 30.74
CA ARG A 29 -9.52 5.27 29.54
C ARG A 29 -8.00 5.35 29.76
N ALA A 30 -7.52 6.41 30.38
CA ALA A 30 -6.10 6.60 30.67
C ALA A 30 -5.55 5.59 31.68
N ALA A 31 -6.31 5.30 32.74
CA ALA A 31 -5.97 4.26 33.72
C ALA A 31 -5.96 2.87 33.07
N LYS A 32 -6.99 2.54 32.30
CA LYS A 32 -7.12 1.24 31.61
C LYS A 32 -6.02 0.97 30.59
N LEU A 33 -5.53 2.01 29.92
CA LEU A 33 -4.46 1.92 28.92
C LEU A 33 -3.06 2.24 29.49
N GLY A 34 -2.96 2.52 30.79
CA GLY A 34 -1.68 2.69 31.49
C GLY A 34 -0.96 4.02 31.27
N TYR A 35 -1.63 5.05 30.73
CA TYR A 35 -1.04 6.39 30.54
C TYR A 35 -1.61 7.46 31.50
N PHE A 36 -2.31 7.06 32.56
CA PHE A 36 -2.87 7.97 33.57
C PHE A 36 -1.83 8.92 34.19
N HIS A 37 -0.60 8.44 34.40
CA HIS A 37 0.53 9.22 34.92
C HIS A 37 0.90 10.45 34.07
N ILE A 38 0.50 10.48 32.79
CA ILE A 38 0.72 11.61 31.89
C ILE A 38 -0.35 12.69 32.11
N ILE A 39 -1.59 12.27 32.38
CA ILE A 39 -2.73 13.19 32.55
C ILE A 39 -2.76 13.78 33.97
N SER A 40 -2.46 12.96 34.97
CA SER A 40 -2.42 13.38 36.38
C SER A 40 -1.05 13.00 36.96
N PRO A 41 -0.01 13.82 36.74
CA PRO A 41 1.28 13.58 37.34
C PRO A 41 1.18 13.77 38.87
N ASP A 42 1.69 12.79 39.63
CA ASP A 42 1.74 12.88 41.10
C ASP A 42 2.54 14.11 41.53
N THR A 43 1.85 15.13 42.04
CA THR A 43 2.47 16.36 42.57
C THR A 43 3.15 16.14 43.92
N ARG A 44 3.02 14.94 44.52
CA ARG A 44 3.59 14.58 45.84
C ARG A 44 5.12 14.47 45.86
N ASN A 45 5.80 14.55 44.71
CA ASN A 45 7.26 14.57 44.62
C ASN A 45 7.81 15.96 44.25
N ARG A 46 7.05 17.04 44.49
CA ARG A 46 7.49 18.43 44.22
C ARG A 46 8.21 19.12 45.38
N ASP A 47 8.56 18.39 46.44
CA ASP A 47 9.39 18.90 47.55
C ASP A 47 10.90 18.92 47.23
N LYS A 48 11.29 18.79 45.95
CA LYS A 48 12.67 18.96 45.50
C LYS A 48 12.77 20.17 44.58
N ASP A 49 13.20 21.28 45.19
CA ASP A 49 13.79 22.51 44.63
C ASP A 49 13.03 23.25 43.50
N PRO A 50 12.57 24.50 43.71
CA PRO A 50 11.85 25.28 42.70
C PRO A 50 12.75 25.93 41.61
N SER A 51 14.06 25.67 41.59
CA SER A 51 14.99 26.33 40.67
C SER A 51 15.14 25.70 39.28
N ASP A 52 14.49 24.57 38.98
CA ASP A 52 14.65 23.85 37.69
C ASP A 52 13.37 23.83 36.82
N LEU A 53 12.45 24.77 37.06
CA LEU A 53 11.14 24.77 36.39
C LEU A 53 11.12 25.37 34.97
N SER A 54 12.27 25.65 34.38
CA SER A 54 12.34 26.20 33.01
C SER A 54 12.60 25.16 31.91
N HIS A 55 12.83 23.87 32.23
CA HIS A 55 13.21 22.87 31.21
C HIS A 55 12.50 21.51 31.32
N GLN A 56 11.30 21.43 31.90
CA GLN A 56 10.51 20.18 31.90
C GLN A 56 9.37 20.19 30.88
N VAL A 57 9.71 20.56 29.65
CA VAL A 57 9.11 19.94 28.47
C VAL A 57 10.18 19.03 27.91
N SER A 58 9.95 17.71 27.98
CA SER A 58 10.81 16.65 27.43
C SER A 58 11.98 16.16 28.30
N TYR A 59 11.70 15.30 29.27
CA TYR A 59 12.61 14.19 29.57
C TYR A 59 11.86 13.02 30.24
N HIS A 60 11.44 12.04 29.44
CA HIS A 60 11.33 10.69 29.97
C HIS A 60 12.74 10.27 30.40
N SER A 61 12.98 10.17 31.71
CA SER A 61 14.14 9.47 32.26
C SER A 61 13.98 7.98 32.02
N TYR A 62 14.25 7.55 30.79
CA TYR A 62 14.85 6.25 30.56
C TYR A 62 16.29 6.37 31.07
N ASP A 63 16.74 5.41 31.88
CA ASP A 63 18.12 5.27 32.35
C ASP A 63 19.11 5.65 31.24
N LYS A 64 19.83 6.76 31.47
CA LYS A 64 20.78 7.33 30.51
C LYS A 64 22.13 6.60 30.51
N ASP A 65 22.22 5.47 31.18
CA ASP A 65 23.52 4.85 31.49
C ASP A 65 23.84 3.60 30.67
N ASN A 66 23.02 3.24 29.67
CA ASN A 66 23.31 2.11 28.76
C ASN A 66 23.02 2.39 27.27
N PHE A 67 23.10 3.65 26.81
CA PHE A 67 22.96 4.00 25.38
C PHE A 67 24.24 3.80 24.57
N SER A 68 25.17 2.95 25.02
CA SER A 68 26.32 2.58 24.21
C SER A 68 25.90 1.64 23.07
N LYS A 69 25.65 2.22 21.89
CA LYS A 69 25.73 1.58 20.57
C LYS A 69 24.76 0.43 20.26
N SER A 70 23.63 0.30 20.95
CA SER A 70 22.59 -0.62 20.47
C SER A 70 21.72 0.08 19.41
N HIS A 71 21.63 -0.51 18.22
CA HIS A 71 20.70 -0.03 17.19
C HIS A 71 19.27 -0.26 17.67
N VAL A 72 18.68 0.78 18.28
CA VAL A 72 17.30 0.75 18.77
C VAL A 72 16.37 0.37 17.61
N CYS A 73 15.63 -0.72 17.78
CA CYS A 73 14.66 -1.22 16.82
C CYS A 73 13.27 -1.32 17.46
N CYS A 74 12.26 -0.96 16.68
CA CYS A 74 10.86 -0.94 17.06
C CYS A 74 10.04 -1.83 16.10
N ARG A 75 8.88 -2.28 16.53
CA ARG A 75 8.00 -3.16 15.74
C ARG A 75 6.86 -2.34 15.16
N CYS A 76 6.69 -2.39 13.84
CA CYS A 76 5.59 -1.68 13.17
C CYS A 76 4.25 -2.31 13.52
N VAL A 77 3.29 -1.54 14.02
CA VAL A 77 1.95 -2.05 14.39
C VAL A 77 1.13 -2.58 13.20
N LYS A 78 1.45 -2.14 11.98
CA LYS A 78 0.72 -2.53 10.77
C LYS A 78 1.25 -3.80 10.12
N CYS A 79 2.55 -3.88 9.87
CA CYS A 79 3.17 -5.04 9.20
C CYS A 79 3.97 -5.95 10.15
N ASN A 80 4.04 -5.61 11.43
CA ASN A 80 4.76 -6.32 12.48
C ASN A 80 6.27 -6.53 12.24
N CYS A 81 6.85 -5.89 11.21
CA CYS A 81 8.27 -5.94 10.93
C CYS A 81 9.09 -5.20 11.99
N LYS A 82 10.28 -5.72 12.30
CA LYS A 82 11.30 -5.01 13.08
C LYS A 82 11.93 -3.93 12.21
N VAL A 83 11.96 -2.70 12.69
CA VAL A 83 12.44 -1.52 11.96
C VAL A 83 13.36 -0.73 12.87
N ALA A 84 14.50 -0.28 12.36
CA ALA A 84 15.39 0.62 13.10
C ALA A 84 14.64 1.93 13.43
N ALA A 85 14.77 2.43 14.66
CA ALA A 85 14.10 3.64 15.11
C ALA A 85 14.35 4.83 14.18
N THR A 86 15.59 4.97 13.68
CA THR A 86 16.00 6.01 12.73
C THR A 86 15.27 5.96 11.38
N ARG A 87 14.72 4.80 10.99
CA ARG A 87 14.02 4.58 9.71
C ARG A 87 12.51 4.42 9.88
N TYR A 88 12.00 4.53 11.10
CA TYR A 88 10.59 4.24 11.38
C TYR A 88 9.64 5.19 10.65
N ALA A 89 9.97 6.47 10.56
CA ALA A 89 9.19 7.45 9.80
C ALA A 89 9.09 7.10 8.30
N SER A 90 10.21 6.78 7.66
CA SER A 90 10.24 6.37 6.24
C SER A 90 9.56 5.01 6.01
N HIS A 91 9.58 4.13 7.00
CA HIS A 91 8.83 2.89 6.94
C HIS A 91 7.32 3.15 7.01
N LEU A 92 6.86 3.98 7.95
CA LEU A 92 5.44 4.31 8.11
C LEU A 92 4.85 4.92 6.84
N SER A 93 5.54 5.85 6.19
CA SER A 93 5.04 6.46 4.95
C SER A 93 4.77 5.42 3.86
N ASN A 94 5.67 4.45 3.70
CA ASN A 94 5.52 3.38 2.72
C ASN A 94 4.53 2.29 3.16
N CYS A 95 4.57 1.89 4.43
CA CYS A 95 3.73 0.83 5.02
C CYS A 95 2.27 1.24 5.13
N MET A 96 2.00 2.53 5.37
CA MET A 96 0.65 3.10 5.35
C MET A 96 0.16 3.43 3.93
N GLY A 97 0.99 3.25 2.90
CA GLY A 97 0.62 3.56 1.52
C GLY A 97 0.54 5.05 1.21
N LEU A 98 1.05 5.91 2.09
CA LEU A 98 1.08 7.37 1.94
C LEU A 98 2.28 7.87 1.11
N GLY A 99 3.14 6.94 0.67
CA GLY A 99 4.35 7.23 -0.11
C GLY A 99 4.26 6.87 -1.59
N ARG A 100 5.41 6.91 -2.28
CA ARG A 100 5.61 6.72 -3.73
C ARG A 100 5.37 5.28 -4.24
N ASN A 101 4.43 4.54 -3.67
CA ASN A 101 4.11 3.15 -4.06
C ASN A 101 3.12 3.07 -5.22
N SER A 102 2.16 3.99 -5.33
CA SER A 102 1.21 4.02 -6.45
C SER A 102 1.91 4.23 -7.79
N SER A 103 2.81 5.22 -7.88
CA SER A 103 3.60 5.50 -9.08
C SER A 103 4.48 4.32 -9.47
N ARG A 104 5.13 3.65 -8.50
CA ARG A 104 5.95 2.46 -8.79
C ARG A 104 5.10 1.30 -9.32
N ARG A 105 3.92 1.08 -8.75
CA ARG A 105 2.98 0.04 -9.23
C ARG A 105 2.42 0.37 -10.61
N ALA A 106 2.12 1.64 -10.89
CA ALA A 106 1.68 2.09 -12.21
C ALA A 106 2.78 1.89 -13.26
N ASN A 107 4.00 2.34 -12.99
CA ASN A 107 5.12 2.20 -13.92
C ASN A 107 5.45 0.72 -14.21
N LYS A 108 5.34 -0.16 -13.20
CA LYS A 108 5.51 -1.60 -13.42
C LYS A 108 4.45 -2.16 -14.38
N ARG A 109 3.18 -1.73 -14.25
CA ARG A 109 2.10 -2.17 -15.15
C ARG A 109 2.33 -1.67 -16.58
N ILE A 110 2.73 -0.41 -16.73
CA ILE A 110 3.02 0.19 -18.03
C ILE A 110 4.19 -0.56 -18.71
N ALA A 111 5.28 -0.81 -17.99
CA ALA A 111 6.41 -1.54 -18.54
C ALA A 111 6.08 -3.00 -18.91
N GLU A 112 5.22 -3.68 -18.14
CA GLU A 112 4.76 -5.02 -18.46
C GLU A 112 3.87 -5.03 -19.72
N GLN A 113 2.96 -4.05 -19.84
CA GLN A 113 2.11 -3.88 -21.03
C GLN A 113 2.95 -3.63 -22.28
N GLN A 114 3.95 -2.75 -22.20
CA GLN A 114 4.85 -2.50 -23.32
C GLN A 114 5.59 -3.76 -23.77
N ARG A 115 6.07 -4.60 -22.84
CA ARG A 115 6.72 -5.86 -23.24
C ARG A 115 5.75 -6.80 -23.96
N LEU A 116 4.49 -6.86 -23.54
CA LEU A 116 3.48 -7.71 -24.19
C LEU A 116 3.15 -7.19 -25.59
N GLU A 117 3.01 -5.87 -25.74
CA GLU A 117 2.82 -5.20 -27.05
C GLU A 117 4.01 -5.49 -27.99
N ASP A 118 5.25 -5.40 -27.50
CA ASP A 118 6.45 -5.75 -28.29
C ASP A 118 6.42 -7.21 -28.80
N TYR A 119 5.97 -8.16 -27.97
CA TYR A 119 5.84 -9.58 -28.38
C TYR A 119 4.71 -9.80 -29.40
N ASP A 120 3.61 -9.06 -29.27
CA ASP A 120 2.48 -9.15 -30.21
C ASP A 120 2.87 -8.56 -31.58
N GLU A 121 3.65 -7.47 -31.62
CA GLU A 121 4.17 -6.87 -32.86
C GLU A 121 5.15 -7.81 -33.59
N GLU A 122 6.08 -8.46 -32.89
CA GLU A 122 7.00 -9.45 -33.50
C GLU A 122 6.26 -10.64 -34.13
N ILE A 123 5.19 -11.12 -33.48
CA ILE A 123 4.34 -12.21 -34.00
C ILE A 123 3.53 -11.75 -35.22
N GLU A 124 3.06 -10.51 -35.23
CA GLU A 124 2.31 -9.95 -36.35
C GLU A 124 3.22 -9.73 -37.58
N GLU A 125 4.47 -9.31 -37.37
CA GLU A 125 5.48 -9.20 -38.42
C GLU A 125 5.84 -10.58 -39.02
N GLU A 126 6.03 -11.61 -38.19
CA GLU A 126 6.30 -12.97 -38.67
C GLU A 126 5.14 -13.54 -39.51
N LYS A 127 3.89 -13.27 -39.08
CA LYS A 127 2.68 -13.65 -39.85
C LYS A 127 2.58 -12.89 -41.17
N ALA A 128 2.92 -11.60 -41.20
CA ALA A 128 2.93 -10.80 -42.42
C ALA A 128 3.98 -11.30 -43.42
N ILE A 129 5.17 -11.70 -42.95
CA ILE A 129 6.21 -12.32 -43.77
C ILE A 129 5.75 -13.68 -44.31
N ALA A 130 5.15 -14.53 -43.48
CA ALA A 130 4.61 -15.83 -43.90
C ALA A 130 3.49 -15.69 -44.94
N ALA A 131 2.60 -14.72 -44.76
CA ALA A 131 1.56 -14.39 -45.74
C ALA A 131 2.18 -13.94 -47.07
N SER A 132 3.18 -13.04 -47.03
CA SER A 132 3.91 -12.57 -48.20
C SER A 132 4.62 -13.71 -48.95
N LEU A 133 5.24 -14.66 -48.22
CA LEU A 133 5.87 -15.85 -48.80
C LEU A 133 4.85 -16.80 -49.44
N SER A 134 3.66 -16.94 -48.84
CA SER A 134 2.57 -17.76 -49.41
C SER A 134 2.01 -17.15 -50.71
N VAL A 135 1.87 -15.82 -50.77
CA VAL A 135 1.46 -15.10 -51.99
C VAL A 135 2.49 -15.29 -53.11
N ASN A 136 3.78 -15.15 -52.78
CA ASN A 136 4.86 -15.36 -53.75
C ASN A 136 4.93 -16.81 -54.23
N ARG A 137 4.70 -17.81 -53.36
CA ARG A 137 4.59 -19.22 -53.77
C ARG A 137 3.40 -19.47 -54.69
N GLY A 138 2.26 -18.81 -54.46
CA GLY A 138 1.09 -18.86 -55.35
C GLY A 138 1.39 -18.29 -56.74
N LEU A 139 2.07 -17.15 -56.81
CA LEU A 139 2.53 -16.54 -58.07
C LEU A 139 3.55 -17.43 -58.80
N THR A 140 4.49 -18.03 -58.07
CA THR A 140 5.50 -18.93 -58.65
C THR A 140 4.87 -20.21 -59.21
N ALA A 141 3.88 -20.77 -58.50
CA ALA A 141 3.11 -21.92 -58.97
C ALA A 141 2.23 -21.60 -60.19
N GLN A 142 1.64 -20.40 -60.25
CA GLN A 142 0.91 -19.94 -61.43
C GLN A 142 1.85 -19.74 -62.64
N ILE A 143 3.03 -19.14 -62.45
CA ILE A 143 4.03 -18.97 -63.51
C ILE A 143 4.52 -20.34 -64.02
N TYR A 144 4.77 -21.30 -63.12
CA TYR A 144 5.19 -22.66 -63.50
C TYR A 144 4.11 -23.42 -64.28
N ASN A 145 2.83 -23.25 -63.91
CA ASN A 145 1.70 -23.85 -64.64
C ASN A 145 1.44 -23.16 -66.00
N SER A 146 1.70 -21.85 -66.13
CA SER A 146 1.63 -21.14 -67.41
C SER A 146 2.79 -21.49 -68.36
N LEU A 147 3.95 -21.90 -67.84
CA LEU A 147 5.11 -22.34 -68.63
C LEU A 147 5.06 -23.83 -69.02
N ASN A 148 4.27 -24.65 -68.30
CA ASN A 148 4.16 -26.10 -68.54
C ASN A 148 2.73 -26.55 -68.92
N GLY A 149 1.88 -25.64 -69.37
CA GLY A 149 0.56 -25.98 -69.88
C GLY A 149 0.63 -26.56 -71.29
N ASP A 150 0.97 -27.84 -71.41
CA ASP A 150 0.49 -28.75 -72.45
C ASP A 150 0.96 -30.18 -72.14
N SER A 151 0.11 -30.98 -71.48
CA SER A 151 -0.17 -32.39 -71.80
C SER A 151 -0.88 -33.11 -70.64
N ASP A 152 -2.08 -33.59 -70.96
CA ASP A 152 -2.64 -34.90 -70.59
C ASP A 152 -2.66 -35.29 -69.10
N SER A 153 -3.82 -35.24 -68.48
CA SER A 153 -4.82 -36.33 -68.48
C SER A 153 -4.41 -37.57 -67.67
N CYS A 154 -5.37 -38.02 -66.86
CA CYS A 154 -5.51 -39.35 -66.30
C CYS A 154 -4.86 -39.66 -64.93
N ARG A 155 -5.74 -40.16 -64.04
CA ARG A 155 -5.54 -41.26 -63.07
C ARG A 155 -4.78 -40.91 -61.78
N ASN A 156 -5.18 -41.40 -60.61
CA ASN A 156 -6.37 -42.13 -60.20
C ASN A 156 -6.46 -42.06 -58.67
N SER A 157 -7.68 -42.24 -58.17
CA SER A 157 -8.07 -42.51 -56.80
C SER A 157 -7.11 -43.37 -55.94
N SER A 158 -7.10 -43.03 -54.65
CA SER A 158 -7.37 -43.90 -53.50
C SER A 158 -6.26 -44.15 -52.47
N ASN A 159 -6.72 -44.14 -51.21
CA ASN A 159 -6.19 -44.76 -49.99
C ASN A 159 -5.27 -43.87 -49.12
N GLY A 160 -5.51 -43.69 -47.82
CA GLY A 160 -6.53 -44.27 -46.95
C GLY A 160 -6.43 -43.68 -45.54
N CYS A 161 -7.57 -43.58 -44.85
CA CYS A 161 -7.68 -43.27 -43.44
C CYS A 161 -7.35 -44.50 -42.59
N ALA A 162 -6.70 -44.29 -41.44
CA ALA A 162 -6.85 -45.16 -40.29
C ALA A 162 -6.70 -44.34 -38.99
N ASN A 163 -7.65 -44.58 -38.09
CA ASN A 163 -7.81 -44.02 -36.75
C ASN A 163 -6.64 -44.34 -35.80
#